data_AF-A0A7S2PN52-F1
#
_entry.id   AF-A0A7S2PN52-F1
#
_cell.length_a   1.000
_cell.length_b   1.000
_cell.length_c   1.000
_cell.angle_alpha   90.00
_cell.angle_beta   90.00
_cell.angle_gamma   90.00
#
_symmetry.space_group_name_H-M   'P 1'
#
loop_
_entity.id
_entity.type
_entity.pdbx_description
1 polymer ?
#
loop_
_entity_poly.entity_id
_entity_poly.type
_entity_poly.pdbx_seq_one_letter_code
_entity_poly.pdbx_strand_id
1 'polypeptide(L)'
;FCIRKGAPDSMKKLYKENENLTFSDWYDKSCRSLSRQGKRLIGTGGHELDIELLEELFPLGIATLKSNDAIDGKKFKKILRAARKHAKQIDRSRIEDAESSLSFSGFACFDASTRKSSLRVVQQLKKANIKVCMLTGDGIDAALSVARETGLIPADEKGKGVTIIDVVDGNLCYSVQKDGVKQRNRKLTAKS
;
A
#
# COMPACT_ATOMS: atom_id res chain seq x y z
N PHE A 1 -8.94 15.77 12.62
CA PHE A 1 -8.21 14.51 12.35
C PHE A 1 -7.78 14.44 10.88
N CYS A 2 -6.49 14.56 10.61
CA CYS A 2 -5.91 14.10 9.36
C CYS A 2 -5.55 12.63 9.51
N ILE A 3 -5.77 11.86 8.45
CA ILE A 3 -5.38 10.46 8.38
C ILE A 3 -4.48 10.33 7.18
N ARG A 4 -3.25 9.88 7.42
CA ARG A 4 -2.33 9.48 6.37
C ARG A 4 -2.41 7.98 6.20
N LYS A 5 -2.44 7.53 4.95
CA LYS A 5 -2.29 6.12 4.61
C LYS A 5 -1.03 5.93 3.77
N GLY A 6 -0.36 4.80 3.92
CA GLY A 6 0.85 4.51 3.16
C GLY A 6 1.26 3.05 3.22
N ALA A 7 2.40 2.75 2.62
CA ALA A 7 3.04 1.45 2.81
C ALA A 7 3.33 1.25 4.31
N PRO A 8 3.18 0.02 4.84
CA PRO A 8 3.48 -0.29 6.24
C PRO A 8 4.84 0.26 6.70
N ASP A 9 5.89 0.06 5.91
CA ASP A 9 7.26 0.50 6.23
C ASP A 9 7.38 2.03 6.29
N SER A 10 6.69 2.76 5.41
CA SER A 10 6.68 4.22 5.44
C SER A 10 5.95 4.76 6.66
N MET A 11 4.85 4.11 7.05
CA MET A 11 3.99 4.55 8.16
C MET A 11 4.55 4.14 9.51
N LYS A 12 5.29 3.03 9.59
CA LYS A 12 6.03 2.61 10.80
C LYS A 12 7.00 3.68 11.29
N LYS A 13 7.59 4.47 10.39
CA LYS A 13 8.49 5.60 10.74
C LYS A 13 7.81 6.70 11.55
N LEU A 14 6.48 6.79 11.49
CA LEU A 14 5.69 7.75 12.26
C LEU A 14 5.47 7.29 13.71
N TYR A 15 5.84 6.05 14.04
CA TYR A 15 5.86 5.60 15.43
C TYR A 15 7.06 6.23 16.14
N LYS A 16 6.85 7.43 16.69
CA LYS A 16 7.79 8.11 17.58
C LYS A 16 7.56 7.62 19.01
N GLU A 17 8.21 6.54 19.45
CA GLU A 17 8.47 6.33 20.88
C GLU A 17 9.54 5.24 21.12
N ASN A 18 10.71 5.73 21.57
CA ASN A 18 11.76 5.06 22.33
C ASN A 18 12.05 3.60 21.98
N GLU A 19 12.87 3.35 20.93
CA GLU A 19 13.61 2.09 20.69
C GLU A 19 12.94 0.80 21.18
N ASN A 20 11.61 0.68 21.04
CA ASN A 20 10.90 -0.44 21.62
C ASN A 20 10.99 -1.59 20.62
N LEU A 21 12.14 -2.28 20.65
CA LEU A 21 12.52 -3.36 19.76
C LEU A 21 11.39 -4.40 19.63
N THR A 22 10.68 -4.64 20.72
CA THR A 22 9.51 -5.52 20.79
C THR A 22 8.41 -5.13 19.81
N PHE A 23 8.05 -3.84 19.73
CA PHE A 23 7.02 -3.37 18.79
C PHE A 23 7.50 -3.48 17.34
N SER A 24 8.74 -3.06 17.07
CA SER A 24 9.33 -3.13 15.73
C SER A 24 9.35 -4.56 15.19
N ASP A 25 9.78 -5.51 16.03
CA ASP A 25 9.83 -6.94 15.69
C ASP A 25 8.44 -7.54 15.50
N TRP A 26 7.50 -7.24 16.42
CA TRP A 26 6.12 -7.70 16.29
C TRP A 26 5.46 -7.17 15.01
N TYR A 27 5.68 -5.88 14.70
CA TYR A 27 5.13 -5.23 13.52
C TYR A 27 5.61 -5.89 12.24
N ASP A 28 6.93 -6.10 12.12
CA ASP A 28 7.53 -6.71 10.94
C ASP A 28 7.12 -8.17 10.79
N LYS A 29 7.05 -8.92 11.89
CA LYS A 29 6.55 -10.30 11.88
C LYS A 29 5.09 -10.35 11.43
N SER A 30 4.25 -9.44 11.92
CA SER A 30 2.82 -9.36 11.58
C SER A 30 2.63 -9.02 10.10
N CYS A 31 3.33 -8.00 9.60
CA CYS A 31 3.26 -7.59 8.19
C CYS A 31 3.72 -8.72 7.25
N ARG A 32 4.83 -9.40 7.58
CA ARG A 32 5.32 -10.54 6.79
C ARG A 32 4.35 -11.72 6.82
N SER A 33 3.82 -12.06 8.00
CA SER A 33 2.87 -13.17 8.16
C SER A 33 1.61 -12.95 7.32
N LEU A 34 1.01 -11.76 7.42
CA LEU A 34 -0.20 -11.42 6.68
C LEU A 34 0.05 -11.32 5.17
N SER A 35 1.18 -10.75 4.75
CA SER A 35 1.55 -10.68 3.34
C SER A 35 1.69 -12.07 2.72
N ARG A 36 2.26 -13.04 3.46
CA ARG A 36 2.37 -14.44 3.01
C ARG A 36 1.04 -15.15 2.91
N GLN A 37 0.07 -14.74 3.71
CA GLN A 37 -1.32 -15.20 3.58
C GLN A 37 -2.05 -14.51 2.41
N GLY A 38 -1.35 -13.73 1.58
CA GLY A 38 -1.96 -13.01 0.46
C GLY A 38 -2.75 -11.78 0.88
N LYS A 39 -2.47 -11.19 2.06
CA LYS A 39 -3.11 -9.94 2.48
C LYS A 39 -2.32 -8.73 1.97
N ARG A 40 -3.04 -7.75 1.45
CA ARG A 40 -2.55 -6.40 1.19
C ARG A 40 -2.67 -5.56 2.45
N LEU A 41 -1.56 -4.92 2.83
CA LEU A 41 -1.47 -4.11 4.05
C LEU A 41 -1.37 -2.63 3.70
N ILE A 42 -2.08 -1.79 4.45
CA ILE A 42 -2.00 -0.34 4.37
C ILE A 42 -1.76 0.19 5.78
N GLY A 43 -0.61 0.83 6.01
CA GLY A 43 -0.35 1.52 7.26
C GLY A 43 -1.17 2.80 7.36
N THR A 44 -1.58 3.15 8.57
CA THR A 44 -2.36 4.36 8.86
C THR A 44 -1.72 5.12 10.02
N GLY A 45 -1.69 6.43 9.89
CA GLY A 45 -1.27 7.36 10.93
C GLY A 45 -2.29 8.48 11.03
N GLY A 46 -2.45 9.03 12.22
CA GLY A 46 -3.41 10.08 12.50
C GLY A 46 -2.76 11.21 13.28
N HIS A 47 -3.23 12.42 13.01
CA HIS A 47 -2.95 13.58 13.85
C HIS A 47 -4.23 14.41 13.95
N GLU A 48 -4.43 15.07 15.08
CA GLU A 48 -5.49 16.07 15.16
C GLU A 48 -5.09 17.28 14.32
N LEU A 49 -6.04 17.89 13.62
CA LEU A 49 -5.73 19.07 12.80
C LEU A 49 -6.03 20.30 13.66
N ASP A 50 -5.22 21.33 13.50
CA ASP A 50 -5.52 22.63 14.09
C ASP A 50 -6.89 23.14 13.62
N ILE A 51 -7.62 23.77 14.54
CA ILE A 51 -9.00 24.22 14.32
C ILE A 51 -9.07 25.17 13.12
N GLU A 52 -8.09 26.07 12.98
CA GLU A 52 -8.02 27.02 11.86
C GLU A 52 -7.94 26.32 10.50
N LEU A 53 -7.08 25.30 10.38
CA LEU A 53 -6.93 24.54 9.14
C LEU A 53 -8.18 23.69 8.85
N LEU A 54 -8.86 23.23 9.90
CA LEU A 54 -10.10 22.47 9.79
C LEU A 54 -11.25 23.33 9.24
N GLU A 55 -11.40 24.57 9.73
CA GLU A 55 -12.39 25.53 9.25
C GLU A 55 -12.11 25.96 7.81
N GLU A 56 -10.84 26.12 7.45
CA GLU A 56 -10.42 26.44 6.09
C GLU A 56 -10.69 25.28 5.10
N LEU A 57 -10.41 24.04 5.51
CA LEU A 57 -10.68 22.84 4.72
C LEU A 57 -12.19 22.54 4.59
N PHE A 58 -12.94 22.80 5.65
CA PHE A 58 -14.36 22.48 5.75
C PHE A 58 -15.18 23.71 6.13
N PRO A 59 -15.27 24.72 5.26
CA PRO A 59 -15.99 25.97 5.56
C PRO A 59 -17.51 25.79 5.68
N LEU A 60 -18.02 24.62 5.25
CA LEU A 60 -19.42 24.21 5.44
C LEU A 60 -19.58 23.18 6.57
N GLY A 61 -18.55 23.02 7.41
CA GLY A 61 -18.47 22.03 8.48
C GLY A 61 -18.12 20.62 8.02
N ILE A 62 -17.85 19.75 8.99
CA ILE A 62 -17.62 18.32 8.76
C ILE A 62 -18.96 17.62 8.59
N ALA A 63 -19.10 16.86 7.51
CA ALA A 63 -20.24 15.96 7.35
C ALA A 63 -20.16 14.84 8.40
N THR A 64 -20.89 14.99 9.49
CA THR A 64 -21.01 13.95 10.53
C THR A 64 -22.06 12.93 10.11
N LEU A 65 -21.64 11.68 9.98
CA LEU A 65 -22.53 10.53 9.81
C LEU A 65 -23.14 10.20 11.17
N LYS A 66 -24.19 10.91 11.59
CA LYS A 66 -25.01 10.41 12.70
C LYS A 66 -25.89 9.27 12.18
N SER A 67 -25.90 8.18 12.91
CA SER A 67 -26.19 6.81 12.47
C SER A 67 -27.61 6.50 12.01
N ASN A 68 -28.54 7.46 11.95
CA ASN A 68 -29.93 7.19 11.57
C ASN A 68 -30.58 8.23 10.64
N ASP A 69 -29.87 9.29 10.26
CA ASP A 69 -30.42 10.27 9.32
C ASP A 69 -30.04 9.85 7.90
N ALA A 70 -31.03 9.61 7.05
CA ALA A 70 -30.82 9.50 5.62
C ALA A 70 -30.10 10.77 5.17
N ILE A 71 -28.80 10.64 4.91
CA ILE A 71 -27.96 11.74 4.46
C ILE A 71 -28.64 12.30 3.21
N ASP A 72 -29.10 13.55 3.26
CA ASP A 72 -29.48 14.25 2.04
C ASP A 72 -28.25 14.28 1.13
N GLY A 73 -28.23 13.36 0.16
CA GLY A 73 -27.10 13.14 -0.72
C GLY A 73 -26.74 14.41 -1.49
N LYS A 74 -27.66 15.38 -1.62
CA LYS A 74 -27.37 16.70 -2.21
C LYS A 74 -26.56 17.57 -1.25
N LYS A 75 -26.97 17.70 0.02
CA LYS A 75 -26.22 18.43 1.05
C LYS A 75 -24.82 17.85 1.25
N PHE A 76 -24.70 16.53 1.31
CA PHE A 76 -23.39 15.86 1.43
C PHE A 76 -22.48 16.12 0.22
N LYS A 77 -23.00 15.99 -1.00
CA LYS A 77 -22.25 16.33 -2.22
C LYS A 77 -21.81 17.80 -2.23
N LYS A 78 -22.62 18.72 -1.71
CA LYS A 78 -22.29 20.14 -1.61
C LYS A 78 -21.11 20.37 -0.65
N ILE A 79 -21.16 19.80 0.55
CA ILE A 79 -20.08 19.88 1.55
C ILE A 79 -18.78 19.29 0.96
N LEU A 80 -18.86 18.10 0.36
CA LEU A 80 -17.69 17.43 -0.22
C LEU A 80 -17.07 18.22 -1.39
N ARG A 81 -17.90 18.87 -2.20
CA ARG A 81 -17.44 19.73 -3.30
C ARG A 81 -16.78 21.01 -2.79
N ALA A 82 -17.31 21.63 -1.75
CA ALA A 82 -16.69 22.79 -1.10
C ALA A 82 -15.33 22.39 -0.52
N ALA A 83 -15.26 21.32 0.27
CA ALA A 83 -14.00 20.85 0.85
C ALA A 83 -12.93 20.56 -0.20
N ARG A 84 -13.28 19.90 -1.32
CA ARG A 84 -12.36 19.66 -2.44
C ARG A 84 -11.88 20.95 -3.13
N LYS A 85 -12.70 22.00 -3.16
CA LYS A 85 -12.32 23.28 -3.75
C LYS A 85 -11.31 23.98 -2.85
N HIS A 86 -11.58 24.03 -1.55
CA HIS A 86 -10.70 24.68 -0.57
C HIS A 86 -9.39 23.92 -0.37
N ALA A 87 -9.41 22.58 -0.36
CA ALA A 87 -8.21 21.75 -0.32
C ALA A 87 -7.22 22.00 -1.48
N LYS A 88 -7.67 22.55 -2.62
CA LYS A 88 -6.79 22.93 -3.73
C LYS A 88 -6.11 24.30 -3.55
N GLN A 89 -6.66 25.13 -2.67
CA GLN A 89 -6.20 26.50 -2.42
C GLN A 89 -5.26 26.56 -1.22
N ILE A 90 -5.34 25.58 -0.34
CA ILE A 90 -4.45 25.41 0.80
C ILE A 90 -3.06 25.01 0.30
N ASP A 91 -2.04 25.70 0.81
CA ASP A 91 -0.65 25.33 0.59
C ASP A 91 -0.37 23.95 1.20
N ARG A 92 0.21 23.06 0.40
CA ARG A 92 0.53 21.70 0.82
C ARG A 92 1.55 21.67 1.95
N SER A 93 2.44 22.67 2.04
CA SER A 93 3.42 22.77 3.12
C SER A 93 2.75 22.69 4.51
N ARG A 94 1.64 23.40 4.71
CA ARG A 94 0.87 23.41 5.96
C ARG A 94 0.28 22.04 6.31
N ILE A 95 -0.08 21.25 5.31
CA ILE A 95 -0.57 19.88 5.50
C ILE A 95 0.61 18.96 5.83
N GLU A 96 1.72 19.08 5.11
CA GLU A 96 2.94 18.28 5.31
C GLU A 96 3.58 18.54 6.69
N ASP A 97 3.54 19.78 7.17
CA ASP A 97 3.95 20.16 8.53
C ASP A 97 3.06 19.50 9.59
N ALA A 98 1.73 19.51 9.40
CA ALA A 98 0.82 18.76 10.27
C ALA A 98 1.04 17.23 10.17
N GLU A 99 1.45 16.73 9.01
CA GLU A 99 1.83 15.33 8.83
C GLU A 99 3.13 14.95 9.57
N SER A 100 4.01 15.92 9.86
CA SER A 100 5.25 15.66 10.62
C SER A 100 5.00 15.24 12.09
N SER A 101 3.79 15.50 12.58
CA SER A 101 3.32 15.16 13.92
C SER A 101 2.37 13.95 13.96
N LEU A 102 2.25 13.21 12.85
CA LEU A 102 1.44 11.98 12.81
C LEU A 102 1.92 10.94 13.82
N SER A 103 0.98 10.43 14.61
CA SER A 103 1.17 9.23 15.42
C SER A 103 0.70 8.02 14.62
N PHE A 104 1.54 6.99 14.56
CA PHE A 104 1.15 5.71 13.98
C PHE A 104 -0.10 5.17 14.70
N SER A 105 -1.14 4.80 13.94
CA SER A 105 -2.42 4.34 14.49
C SER A 105 -2.67 2.85 14.26
N GLY A 106 -2.02 2.24 13.27
CA GLY A 106 -2.26 0.83 12.92
C GLY A 106 -2.03 0.51 11.45
N PHE A 107 -2.51 -0.67 11.03
CA PHE A 107 -2.62 -1.03 9.62
C PHE A 107 -3.95 -1.72 9.35
N ALA A 108 -4.47 -1.53 8.14
CA ALA A 108 -5.60 -2.27 7.60
C ALA A 108 -5.10 -3.40 6.69
N CYS A 109 -5.81 -4.52 6.69
CA CYS A 109 -5.51 -5.67 5.85
C CYS A 109 -6.70 -6.05 4.96
N PHE A 110 -6.43 -6.39 3.71
CA PHE A 110 -7.44 -6.80 2.73
C PHE A 110 -6.92 -8.00 1.94
N ASP A 111 -7.80 -8.82 1.38
CA ASP A 111 -7.35 -9.88 0.47
C ASP A 111 -6.76 -9.29 -0.81
N ALA A 112 -5.52 -9.66 -1.13
CA ALA A 112 -4.89 -9.39 -2.42
C ALA A 112 -5.38 -10.40 -3.48
N SER A 113 -6.71 -10.54 -3.59
CA SER A 113 -7.32 -11.53 -4.46
C SER A 113 -7.02 -11.25 -5.93
N THR A 114 -6.65 -12.28 -6.67
CA THR A 114 -6.58 -12.17 -8.12
C THR A 114 -7.93 -12.41 -8.76
N ARG A 115 -8.10 -11.96 -10.02
CA ARG A 115 -9.29 -12.34 -10.79
C ARG A 115 -9.33 -13.86 -10.88
N LYS A 116 -10.51 -14.46 -10.70
CA LYS A 116 -10.72 -15.93 -10.81
C LYS A 116 -10.18 -16.52 -12.13
N SER A 117 -10.15 -15.73 -13.19
CA SER A 117 -9.62 -16.13 -14.50
C SER A 117 -8.09 -16.08 -14.62
N SER A 118 -7.37 -15.44 -13.71
CA SER A 118 -5.93 -15.17 -13.82
C SER A 118 -5.12 -16.45 -13.97
N LEU A 119 -5.36 -17.46 -13.13
CA LEU A 119 -4.68 -18.76 -13.20
C LEU A 119 -4.85 -19.40 -14.59
N ARG A 120 -6.08 -19.46 -15.10
CA ARG A 120 -6.39 -20.01 -16.43
C ARG A 120 -5.64 -19.27 -17.53
N VAL A 121 -5.66 -17.94 -17.50
CA VAL A 121 -5.00 -17.10 -18.52
C VAL A 121 -3.49 -17.31 -18.50
N VAL A 122 -2.86 -17.29 -17.32
CA VAL A 122 -1.41 -17.54 -17.19
C VAL A 122 -1.04 -18.92 -17.73
N GLN A 123 -1.83 -19.96 -17.42
CA GLN A 123 -1.60 -21.30 -17.94
C GLN A 123 -1.74 -21.38 -19.47
N GLN A 124 -2.73 -20.70 -20.06
CA GLN A 124 -2.91 -20.67 -21.52
C GLN A 124 -1.75 -19.96 -22.21
N LEU A 125 -1.28 -18.83 -21.68
CA LEU A 125 -0.10 -18.12 -22.20
C LEU A 125 1.16 -18.99 -22.12
N LYS A 126 1.38 -19.68 -21.00
CA LYS A 126 2.50 -20.62 -20.85
C LYS A 126 2.41 -21.78 -21.84
N LYS A 127 1.23 -22.38 -22.05
CA LYS A 127 1.00 -23.44 -23.05
C LYS A 127 1.26 -22.96 -24.49
N ALA A 128 0.99 -21.69 -24.77
CA ALA A 128 1.31 -21.06 -26.05
C ALA A 128 2.79 -20.64 -26.18
N ASN A 129 3.65 -21.03 -25.24
CA ASN A 129 5.07 -20.65 -25.19
C ASN A 129 5.32 -19.12 -25.11
N ILE A 130 4.36 -18.39 -24.54
CA ILE A 130 4.47 -16.94 -24.29
C ILE A 130 5.07 -16.72 -22.90
N LYS A 131 6.14 -15.92 -22.82
CA LYS A 131 6.75 -15.54 -21.55
C LYS A 131 5.80 -14.60 -20.79
N VAL A 132 5.51 -14.93 -19.53
CA VAL A 132 4.67 -14.10 -18.65
C VAL A 132 5.54 -13.54 -17.53
N CYS A 133 5.47 -12.23 -17.30
CA CYS A 133 6.08 -11.54 -16.17
C CYS A 133 5.02 -10.84 -15.32
N MET A 134 5.31 -10.63 -14.03
CA MET A 134 4.48 -9.85 -13.13
C MET A 134 5.16 -8.52 -12.84
N LEU A 135 4.43 -7.43 -13.07
CA LEU A 135 4.80 -6.10 -12.60
C LEU A 135 3.86 -5.75 -11.43
N THR A 136 4.43 -5.39 -10.29
CA THR A 136 3.66 -5.06 -9.09
C THR A 136 4.33 -3.95 -8.30
N GLY A 137 3.52 -3.17 -7.59
CA GLY A 137 3.98 -2.19 -6.60
C GLY A 137 3.64 -2.60 -5.16
N ASP A 138 3.23 -3.85 -4.96
CA ASP A 138 3.05 -4.44 -3.63
C ASP A 138 4.38 -5.01 -3.13
N GLY A 139 4.51 -5.13 -1.80
CA GLY A 139 5.70 -5.71 -1.18
C GLY A 139 5.97 -7.15 -1.63
N ILE A 140 7.24 -7.56 -1.59
CA ILE A 140 7.73 -8.83 -2.15
C ILE A 140 6.96 -10.07 -1.67
N ASP A 141 6.59 -10.14 -0.40
CA ASP A 141 5.85 -11.29 0.16
C ASP A 141 4.43 -11.40 -0.46
N ALA A 142 3.73 -10.28 -0.66
CA ALA A 142 2.42 -10.25 -1.29
C ALA A 142 2.50 -10.60 -2.78
N ALA A 143 3.50 -10.05 -3.48
CA ALA A 143 3.79 -10.38 -4.87
C ALA A 143 4.05 -11.88 -5.07
N LEU A 144 4.86 -12.49 -4.20
CA LEU A 144 5.13 -13.93 -4.22
C LEU A 144 3.86 -14.76 -3.97
N SER A 145 3.00 -14.34 -3.04
CA SER A 145 1.74 -15.02 -2.78
C SER A 145 0.85 -15.04 -4.03
N VAL A 146 0.67 -13.88 -4.66
CA VAL A 146 -0.10 -13.72 -5.91
C VAL A 146 0.53 -14.50 -7.06
N ALA A 147 1.86 -14.55 -7.16
CA ALA A 147 2.56 -15.27 -8.22
C ALA A 147 2.40 -16.79 -8.09
N ARG A 148 2.28 -17.32 -6.86
CA ARG A 148 1.93 -18.73 -6.62
C ARG A 148 0.46 -18.99 -6.94
N GLU A 149 -0.46 -18.14 -6.47
CA GLU A 149 -1.90 -18.26 -6.71
C GLU A 149 -2.24 -18.29 -8.21
N THR A 150 -1.56 -17.45 -9.01
CA THR A 150 -1.77 -17.35 -10.46
C THR A 150 -1.04 -18.42 -11.27
N GLY A 151 -0.27 -19.31 -10.62
CA GLY A 151 0.53 -20.32 -11.30
C GLY A 151 1.69 -19.74 -12.13
N LEU A 152 2.06 -18.47 -11.88
CA LEU A 152 3.30 -17.88 -12.40
C LEU A 152 4.52 -18.62 -11.84
N ILE A 153 4.47 -18.97 -10.55
CA ILE A 153 5.39 -19.87 -9.86
C ILE A 153 4.70 -21.24 -9.73
N PRO A 154 5.23 -22.33 -10.32
CA PRO A 154 4.69 -23.67 -10.10
C PRO A 154 4.85 -24.11 -8.64
N ALA A 155 3.90 -24.89 -8.12
CA ALA A 155 3.95 -25.41 -6.75
C ALA A 155 5.13 -26.38 -6.52
N ASP A 156 5.59 -27.05 -7.59
CA ASP A 156 6.48 -28.21 -7.51
C ASP A 156 7.90 -27.93 -8.05
N GLU A 157 8.12 -26.78 -8.71
CA GLU A 157 9.40 -26.45 -9.34
C GLU A 157 10.31 -25.65 -8.39
N LYS A 158 11.14 -26.39 -7.65
CA LYS A 158 12.37 -25.83 -7.04
C LYS A 158 13.32 -25.40 -8.17
N GLY A 159 13.63 -24.10 -8.28
CA GLY A 159 14.78 -23.62 -9.08
C GLY A 159 14.52 -22.80 -10.35
N LYS A 160 13.28 -22.50 -10.76
CA LYS A 160 13.05 -21.49 -11.82
C LYS A 160 12.94 -20.09 -11.22
N GLY A 161 13.82 -19.19 -11.68
CA GLY A 161 13.94 -17.83 -11.18
C GLY A 161 12.71 -16.99 -11.50
N VAL A 162 12.04 -16.50 -10.46
CA VAL A 162 10.95 -15.52 -10.59
C VAL A 162 11.57 -14.15 -10.63
N THR A 163 11.37 -13.42 -11.72
CA THR A 163 11.78 -12.01 -11.79
C THR A 163 10.60 -11.17 -11.31
N ILE A 164 10.64 -10.74 -10.05
CA ILE A 164 9.72 -9.73 -9.53
C ILE A 164 10.35 -8.39 -9.84
N ILE A 165 9.63 -7.53 -10.55
CA ILE A 165 10.06 -6.16 -10.82
C ILE A 165 9.29 -5.25 -9.85
N ASP A 166 10.03 -4.54 -9.02
CA ASP A 166 9.55 -3.58 -8.01
C ASP A 166 10.19 -2.21 -8.26
N VAL A 167 9.60 -1.13 -7.75
CA VAL A 167 10.16 0.22 -7.83
C VAL A 167 10.57 0.68 -6.45
N VAL A 168 11.87 0.78 -6.20
CA VAL A 168 12.44 1.26 -4.93
C VAL A 168 13.18 2.57 -5.16
N ASP A 169 12.79 3.63 -4.46
CA ASP A 169 13.37 4.99 -4.57
C ASP A 169 13.45 5.51 -6.02
N GLY A 170 12.37 5.31 -6.79
CA GLY A 170 12.29 5.73 -8.20
C GLY A 170 13.07 4.86 -9.18
N ASN A 171 13.67 3.75 -8.71
CA ASN A 171 14.45 2.85 -9.55
C ASN A 171 13.73 1.52 -9.73
N LEU A 172 13.70 1.06 -10.98
CA LEU A 172 13.17 -0.26 -11.33
C LEU A 172 14.18 -1.32 -10.86
N CYS A 173 13.82 -2.02 -9.80
CA CYS A 173 14.57 -3.11 -9.18
C CYS A 173 13.94 -4.43 -9.60
N TYR A 174 14.74 -5.48 -9.71
CA TYR A 174 14.18 -6.82 -9.77
C TYR A 174 14.90 -7.75 -8.80
N SER A 175 14.12 -8.68 -8.22
CA SER A 175 14.66 -9.78 -7.43
C SER A 175 14.44 -11.08 -8.18
N VAL A 176 15.50 -11.88 -8.33
CA VAL A 176 15.42 -13.25 -8.80
C VAL A 176 15.61 -14.17 -7.60
N GLN A 177 14.56 -14.86 -7.16
CA GLN A 177 14.74 -15.97 -6.22
C GLN A 177 15.09 -17.24 -7.00
N LYS A 178 16.34 -17.69 -6.84
CA LYS A 178 16.74 -19.10 -6.98
C LYS A 178 17.06 -19.58 -5.57
N ASP A 179 16.53 -20.73 -5.17
CA ASP A 179 16.54 -21.19 -3.77
C ASP A 179 17.91 -21.06 -3.08
N GLY A 180 17.89 -20.53 -1.84
CA GLY A 180 19.00 -20.55 -0.89
C GLY A 180 19.90 -19.31 -0.87
N VAL A 181 19.92 -18.52 -1.94
CA VAL A 181 20.76 -17.32 -2.03
C VAL A 181 19.89 -16.10 -2.28
N LYS A 182 19.67 -15.28 -1.25
CA LYS A 182 19.30 -13.87 -1.46
C LYS A 182 20.45 -13.23 -2.23
N GLN A 183 20.36 -13.09 -3.55
CA GLN A 183 21.30 -12.22 -4.24
C GLN A 183 20.70 -11.38 -5.36
N ARG A 184 21.07 -10.10 -5.21
CA ARG A 184 21.11 -8.98 -6.14
C ARG A 184 19.76 -8.32 -6.46
N ASN A 185 19.48 -7.27 -5.68
CA ASN A 185 18.88 -6.06 -6.25
C ASN A 185 19.80 -5.59 -7.38
N ARG A 186 19.37 -5.72 -8.63
CA ARG A 186 20.04 -5.08 -9.76
C ARG A 186 19.15 -3.95 -10.27
N LYS A 187 19.74 -2.77 -10.38
CA LYS A 187 19.15 -1.62 -11.04
C LYS A 187 19.00 -1.97 -12.52
N LEU A 188 17.80 -1.88 -13.08
CA LEU A 188 17.63 -1.99 -14.53
C LEU A 188 18.15 -0.70 -15.16
N THR A 189 19.36 -0.74 -15.71
CA THR A 189 19.83 0.30 -16.62
C THR A 189 19.34 -0.05 -18.03
N ALA A 190 18.68 0.90 -18.68
CA ALA A 190 18.35 0.76 -20.09
C ALA A 190 19.66 0.54 -20.87
N LYS A 191 19.74 -0.57 -21.60
CA LYS A 191 20.76 -0.68 -22.65
C LYS A 191 20.36 0.30 -23.74
N SER A 192 21.22 1.30 -23.95
CA SER A 192 21.25 2.12 -25.16
C SER A 192 21.64 1.26 -26.36
#